data_AF-Q9L3N3-F1
#
_entry.id   AF-Q9L3N3-F1
#
_cell.length_a   1.000
_cell.length_b   1.000
_cell.length_c   1.000
_cell.angle_alpha   90.00
_cell.angle_beta   90.00
_cell.angle_gamma   90.00
#
_symmetry.space_group_name_H-M   'P 1'
#
loop_
_entity.id
_entity.type
_entity.pdbx_description
1 polymer ?
#
loop_
_entity_poly.entity_id
_entity_poly.type
_entity_poly.pdbx_seq_one_letter_code
_entity_poly.pdbx_strand_id
1 'polypeptide(L)' 'MTFEEKLNEMYNEIANEISGMIPVEWEKVYTIAYVNDRGGEVIFNYTKPGSDELNYYTNISR' A
#
# COMPACT_ATOMS: atom_id res chain seq x y z
N MET A 1 16.16 8.13 18.10
CA MET A 1 15.96 7.47 16.80
C MET A 1 16.60 8.29 15.72
N THR A 2 17.30 7.64 14.79
CA THR A 2 17.88 8.26 13.59
C THR A 2 16.78 8.66 12.62
N PHE A 3 17.17 9.38 11.57
CA PHE A 3 16.24 9.74 10.50
C PHE A 3 15.70 8.51 9.77
N GLU A 4 16.58 7.54 9.51
CA GLU A 4 16.26 6.27 8.85
C GLU A 4 15.30 5.41 9.68
N GLU A 5 15.48 5.37 11.00
CA GLU A 5 14.58 4.64 11.90
C GLU A 5 13.17 5.22 11.85
N LYS A 6 13.03 6.55 11.94
CA LYS A 6 11.72 7.22 11.85
C LYS A 6 11.07 7.05 10.48
N LEU A 7 11.86 7.10 9.41
CA LEU A 7 11.35 6.83 8.06
C LEU A 7 10.81 5.40 7.93
N ASN A 8 11.53 4.42 8.46
CA ASN A 8 11.09 3.03 8.44
C ASN A 8 9.81 2.81 9.25
N GLU A 9 9.66 3.46 10.41
CA GLU A 9 8.40 3.42 11.17
C GLU A 9 7.23 3.92 10.30
N MET A 10 7.38 5.08 9.66
CA MET A 10 6.34 5.64 8.78
C MET A 10 6.04 4.72 7.58
N TYR A 11 7.06 4.14 6.94
CA TYR A 11 6.84 3.22 5.82
C TYR A 11 6.12 1.94 6.26
N ASN A 12 6.43 1.41 7.44
CA ASN A 12 5.77 0.23 7.99
C ASN A 12 4.31 0.51 8.35
N GLU A 13 4.01 1.68 8.93
CA GLU A 13 2.62 2.09 9.21
C GLU A 13 1.79 2.12 7.91
N ILE A 14 2.30 2.77 6.86
CA ILE A 14 1.63 2.82 5.55
C ILE A 14 1.43 1.42 4.96
N ALA A 15 2.45 0.56 5.01
CA ALA A 15 2.36 -0.80 4.50
C ALA A 15 1.33 -1.64 5.25
N ASN A 16 1.26 -1.51 6.58
CA ASN A 16 0.31 -2.23 7.42
C ASN A 16 -1.13 -1.80 7.17
N GLU A 17 -1.39 -0.49 7.03
CA GLU A 17 -2.72 0.02 6.69
C GLU A 17 -3.20 -0.53 5.34
N ILE A 18 -2.36 -0.47 4.31
CA ILE A 18 -2.71 -1.00 2.98
C ILE A 18 -2.91 -2.52 3.02
N SER A 19 -2.07 -3.25 3.75
CA SER A 19 -2.25 -4.68 3.99
C SER A 19 -3.62 -4.99 4.60
N GLY A 20 -4.08 -4.19 5.56
CA GLY A 20 -5.39 -4.34 6.20
C GLY A 20 -6.58 -4.06 5.26
N MET A 21 -6.37 -3.33 4.17
CA MET A 21 -7.41 -3.01 3.18
C MET A 21 -7.64 -4.14 2.16
N ILE A 22 -6.73 -5.09 2.02
CA ILE A 22 -6.81 -6.17 1.02
C ILE A 22 -7.46 -7.41 1.66
N PRO A 23 -8.71 -7.81 1.29
CA PRO A 23 -9.47 -8.87 1.94
C PRO A 23 -9.13 -10.28 1.44
N VAL A 24 -8.02 -10.42 0.70
CA VAL A 24 -7.58 -11.67 0.08
C VAL A 24 -6.09 -11.86 0.31
N GLU A 25 -5.60 -13.09 0.15
CA GLU A 25 -4.16 -13.34 0.17
C GLU A 25 -3.46 -12.57 -0.96
N TRP A 26 -2.31 -11.97 -0.62
CA TRP A 26 -1.50 -11.17 -1.51
C TRP A 26 -0.01 -11.46 -1.29
N GLU A 27 0.81 -11.21 -2.32
CA GLU A 27 2.27 -11.45 -2.28
C GLU A 27 3.07 -10.14 -2.29
N LYS A 28 2.72 -9.21 -3.20
CA LYS A 28 3.38 -7.90 -3.32
C LYS A 28 2.33 -6.80 -3.38
N VAL A 29 2.68 -5.64 -2.82
CA VAL A 29 1.90 -4.41 -2.90
C VAL A 29 2.78 -3.33 -3.51
N TYR A 30 2.21 -2.58 -4.46
CA TYR A 30 2.86 -1.45 -5.12
C TYR A 30 2.03 -0.21 -4.89
N THR A 31 2.61 0.78 -4.19
CA THR A 31 1.88 1.97 -3.74
C THR A 31 2.54 3.24 -4.24
N ILE A 32 1.74 4.20 -4.68
CA ILE A 32 2.14 5.58 -4.93
C ILE A 32 1.21 6.48 -4.14
N ALA A 33 1.79 7.44 -3.42
CA ALA A 33 1.05 8.45 -2.67
C ALA A 33 1.44 9.85 -3.16
N TYR A 34 0.43 10.66 -3.47
CA TYR A 34 0.58 12.08 -3.78
C TYR A 34 0.04 12.90 -2.63
N VAL A 35 0.80 13.90 -2.18
CA VAL A 35 0.36 14.84 -1.14
C VAL A 35 0.70 16.25 -1.59
N ASN A 36 -0.26 17.16 -1.51
CA ASN A 36 -0.08 18.58 -1.74
C ASN A 36 -0.85 19.40 -0.69
N ASP A 37 -0.85 20.72 -0.84
CA ASP A 37 -1.53 21.67 0.04
C ASP A 37 -3.06 21.54 0.05
N ARG A 38 -3.65 20.82 -0.92
CA ARG A 38 -5.10 20.67 -1.10
C ARG A 38 -5.61 19.29 -0.74
N GLY A 39 -4.74 18.32 -0.47
CA GLY A 39 -5.12 16.96 -0.10
C GLY A 39 -4.07 15.93 -0.50
N GLY A 40 -4.50 14.68 -0.51
CA GLY A 40 -3.66 13.58 -0.94
C GLY A 40 -4.47 12.44 -1.55
N GLU A 41 -3.77 11.63 -2.35
CA GLU A 41 -4.32 10.45 -3.00
C GLU A 41 -3.32 9.31 -2.83
N VAL A 42 -3.83 8.12 -2.52
CA VAL A 42 -3.06 6.88 -2.46
C VAL A 42 -3.64 5.92 -3.49
N ILE A 43 -2.78 5.46 -4.39
CA ILE A 43 -3.10 4.45 -5.40
C ILE A 43 -2.23 3.24 -5.09
N PHE A 44 -2.84 2.06 -5.03
CA PHE A 44 -2.09 0.83 -4.89
C PHE A 44 -2.60 -0.30 -5.77
N ASN A 45 -1.68 -1.22 -6.09
CA ASN A 45 -1.97 -2.49 -6.73
C ASN A 45 -1.41 -3.61 -5.88
N TYR A 46 -1.97 -4.80 -6.02
CA TYR A 46 -1.43 -6.00 -5.38
C TYR A 46 -1.40 -7.20 -6.32
N THR A 47 -0.50 -8.13 -6.04
CA THR A 47 -0.47 -9.44 -6.69
C THR A 47 -0.99 -10.52 -5.75
N LYS A 48 -1.62 -11.56 -6.31
CA LYS A 48 -1.96 -12.77 -5.56
C LYS A 48 -0.77 -13.74 -5.55
N PRO A 49 -0.68 -14.66 -4.58
CA PRO A 49 0.40 -15.65 -4.52
C PRO A 49 0.60 -16.37 -5.86
N GLY A 50 1.83 -16.34 -6.38
CA GLY A 50 2.18 -17.04 -7.63
C GLY A 50 1.61 -16.42 -8.92
N SER A 51 1.10 -15.19 -8.86
CA SER A 51 0.63 -14.42 -10.03
C SER A 51 1.35 -13.09 -10.13
N ASP A 52 1.70 -12.68 -11.35
CA ASP A 52 2.20 -11.33 -11.64
C ASP A 52 1.07 -10.35 -12.03
N GLU A 53 -0.19 -10.78 -11.98
CA GLU A 53 -1.34 -9.92 -12.29
C GLU A 53 -1.51 -8.81 -11.25
N LEU A 54 -1.56 -7.57 -11.73
CA LEU A 54 -1.80 -6.39 -10.91
C LEU A 54 -3.31 -6.17 -10.70
N ASN A 55 -3.75 -6.33 -9.45
CA ASN A 55 -5.13 -6.10 -9.03
C ASN A 55 -5.25 -4.68 -8.47
N TYR A 56 -6.14 -3.88 -9.05
CA TYR A 56 -6.30 -2.47 -8.71
C TYR A 56 -7.19 -2.27 -7.47
N TYR A 57 -6.82 -1.34 -6.58
CA TYR A 57 -7.48 -1.15 -5.28
C TYR A 57 -8.98 -0.83 -5.34
N THR A 58 -9.46 -0.17 -6.40
CA THR A 58 -10.88 0.16 -6.56
C THR A 58 -11.75 -1.05 -6.93
N ASN A 59 -11.13 -2.17 -7.30
CA ASN A 59 -11.82 -3.41 -7.65
C ASN A 59 -11.84 -4.42 -6.49
N ILE A 60 -11.51 -3.97 -5.28
CA ILE A 60 -11.62 -4.75 -4.06
C ILE A 60 -13.11 -4.78 -3.67
N SER A 61 -13.78 -5.91 -3.95
CA SER A 61 -15.12 -6.17 -3.41
C SER A 61 -14.99 -6.50 -1.92
N ARG A 62 -15.75 -5.80 -1.08
CA ARG A 62 -15.83 -6.03 0.38
C ARG A 62 -16.67 -7.25 0.71
#